data_AF-A0A4R3U2J7-F1
#
_entry.id   AF-A0A4R3U2J7-F1
#
_cell.length_a   1.000
_cell.length_b   1.000
_cell.length_c   1.000
_cell.angle_alpha   90.00
_cell.angle_beta   90.00
_cell.angle_gamma   90.00
#
_symmetry.space_group_name_H-M   'P 1'
#
loop_
_entity.id
_entity.type
_entity.pdbx_description
1 polymer ?
#
loop_
_entity_poly.entity_id
_entity_poly.type
_entity_poly.pdbx_seq_one_letter_code
_entity_poly.pdbx_strand_id
1 'polypeptide(L)'
;MAFPKANVDRPMLNQVVDFAGEVLPGSCAVPPYSEAAFLTELGDRLRSSRMRCDLSRRELARRSGISERYIAQIEAGKGNVSIVLLLRLASAIHGSQPQAA
;
A
#
# COMPACT_ATOMS: atom_id res chain seq x y z
N MET A 1 3.72 45.23 -14.18
CA MET A 1 4.22 44.95 -12.81
C MET A 1 4.81 43.54 -12.80
N ALA A 2 6.12 43.43 -12.66
CA ALA A 2 6.81 42.15 -12.55
C ALA A 2 6.83 41.73 -11.09
N PHE A 3 6.31 40.54 -10.79
CA PHE A 3 6.48 39.94 -9.47
C PHE A 3 7.95 39.58 -9.27
N PRO A 4 8.55 39.87 -8.10
CA PRO A 4 9.92 39.47 -7.84
C PRO A 4 10.00 37.94 -7.84
N LYS A 5 10.93 37.38 -8.63
CA LYS A 5 11.32 35.98 -8.52
C LYS A 5 11.97 35.82 -7.14
N ALA A 6 11.23 35.28 -6.19
CA ALA A 6 11.83 34.74 -4.97
C ALA A 6 12.89 33.72 -5.42
N ASN A 7 14.15 34.01 -5.13
CA ASN A 7 15.21 33.04 -5.27
C ASN A 7 14.95 31.96 -4.21
N VAL A 8 14.30 30.88 -4.61
CA VAL A 8 14.00 29.75 -3.74
C VAL A 8 15.23 28.84 -3.75
N ASP A 9 16.31 29.28 -3.12
CA ASP A 9 17.31 28.37 -2.58
C ASP A 9 16.62 27.61 -1.42
N ARG A 10 15.81 26.59 -1.76
CA ARG A 10 15.23 25.64 -0.79
C ARG A 10 16.03 24.34 -0.84
N PRO A 11 17.08 24.20 0.00
CA PRO A 11 17.63 22.89 0.33
C PRO A 11 16.75 22.10 1.33
N MET A 12 15.58 22.63 1.74
CA MET A 12 14.72 22.07 2.80
C MET A 12 13.71 21.00 2.37
N LEU A 13 13.71 20.54 1.11
CA LEU A 13 12.78 19.50 0.62
C LEU A 13 13.32 18.06 0.70
N ASN A 14 14.49 17.85 1.32
CA ASN A 14 15.15 16.53 1.35
C ASN A 14 15.16 15.84 2.73
N GLN A 15 14.47 16.41 3.73
CA GLN A 15 14.35 15.76 5.04
C GLN A 15 13.10 14.89 5.05
N VAL A 16 13.30 13.59 4.81
CA VAL A 16 12.27 12.59 5.14
C VAL A 16 12.35 12.36 6.64
N VAL A 17 11.34 12.87 7.33
CA VAL A 17 11.06 12.54 8.74
C VAL A 17 10.39 11.17 8.79
N ASP A 18 10.69 10.38 9.81
CA ASP A 18 9.95 9.15 10.04
C ASP A 18 8.53 9.44 10.57
N PHE A 19 7.75 8.39 10.84
CA PHE A 19 6.40 8.52 11.38
C PHE A 19 6.34 9.13 12.80
N ALA A 20 7.44 9.10 13.54
CA ALA A 20 7.61 9.70 14.87
C ALA A 20 8.13 11.15 14.81
N GLY A 21 8.41 11.67 13.62
CA GLY A 21 8.93 13.04 13.43
C GLY A 21 10.43 13.16 13.61
N GLU A 22 11.15 12.04 13.70
CA GLU A 22 12.60 12.04 13.84
C GLU A 22 13.28 12.22 12.47
N VAL A 23 14.26 13.10 12.41
CA VAL A 23 15.05 13.34 11.20
C VAL A 23 16.04 12.19 11.05
N LEU A 24 15.86 11.37 10.00
CA LEU A 24 16.76 10.24 9.74
C LEU A 24 18.14 10.75 9.25
N PRO A 25 19.24 10.52 9.99
CA PRO A 25 20.57 10.94 9.54
C PRO A 25 20.98 10.16 8.29
N GLY A 26 21.30 10.87 7.20
CA GLY A 26 21.73 10.29 5.92
C GLY A 26 20.65 10.17 4.83
N SER A 27 19.46 10.75 5.04
CA SER A 27 18.35 10.68 4.09
C SER A 27 18.58 11.53 2.82
N CYS A 28 19.21 10.95 1.80
CA CYS A 28 18.62 10.95 0.47
C CYS A 28 17.59 9.83 0.45
N ALA A 29 16.45 9.99 1.14
CA ALA A 29 15.43 8.96 1.25
C ALA A 29 14.60 8.89 -0.04
N VAL A 30 15.25 8.43 -1.11
CA VAL A 30 14.52 7.68 -2.11
C VAL A 30 14.02 6.43 -1.36
N PRO A 31 12.71 6.14 -1.32
CA PRO A 31 12.25 4.93 -0.68
C PRO A 31 13.06 3.75 -1.24
N PRO A 32 13.53 2.82 -0.40
CA PRO A 32 14.36 1.69 -0.85
C PRO A 32 13.65 0.79 -1.87
N TYR A 33 12.36 1.04 -2.13
CA TYR A 33 11.51 0.34 -3.07
C TYR A 33 10.85 1.34 -4.02
N SER A 34 10.85 1.04 -5.31
CA SER A 34 9.95 1.70 -6.25
C SER A 34 8.50 1.35 -5.87
N GLU A 35 7.57 2.30 -6.05
CA GLU A 35 6.14 2.07 -5.78
C GLU A 35 5.62 0.81 -6.48
N ALA A 36 6.10 0.55 -7.70
CA ALA A 36 5.73 -0.63 -8.47
C ALA A 36 6.22 -1.95 -7.81
N ALA A 37 7.44 -1.97 -7.27
CA ALA A 37 7.97 -3.13 -6.56
C ALA A 37 7.16 -3.41 -5.28
N PHE A 38 6.84 -2.34 -4.52
CA PHE A 38 6.01 -2.45 -3.33
C PHE A 38 4.61 -3.00 -3.63
N LEU A 39 3.94 -2.47 -4.66
CA LEU A 39 2.61 -2.95 -5.04
C LEU A 39 2.62 -4.40 -5.54
N THR A 40 3.68 -4.80 -6.25
CA THR A 40 3.85 -6.20 -6.70
C THR A 40 3.96 -7.14 -5.49
N GLU A 41 4.82 -6.81 -4.53
CA GLU A 41 5.00 -7.62 -3.32
C GLU A 41 3.71 -7.68 -2.47
N LEU A 42 3.00 -6.55 -2.36
CA LEU A 42 1.69 -6.51 -1.71
C LEU A 42 0.69 -7.46 -2.39
N GLY A 43 0.64 -7.45 -3.71
CA GLY A 43 -0.22 -8.33 -4.51
C GLY A 43 0.09 -9.81 -4.28
N ASP A 44 1.37 -10.17 -4.26
CA ASP A 44 1.82 -11.55 -4.00
C ASP A 44 1.46 -12.01 -2.58
N ARG A 45 1.62 -11.14 -1.57
CA ARG A 45 1.23 -11.43 -0.18
C ARG A 45 -0.29 -11.60 -0.05
N LEU A 46 -1.07 -10.76 -0.72
CA LEU A 46 -2.53 -10.86 -0.74
C LEU A 46 -2.96 -12.18 -1.39
N ARG A 47 -2.42 -12.50 -2.57
CA ARG A 47 -2.70 -13.75 -3.29
C ARG A 47 -2.35 -14.96 -2.44
N SER A 48 -1.16 -14.98 -1.83
CA SER A 48 -0.69 -16.07 -0.97
C SER A 48 -1.63 -16.27 0.22
N SER A 49 -2.04 -15.18 0.86
CA SER A 49 -2.94 -15.23 2.02
C SER A 49 -4.34 -15.70 1.64
N ARG A 50 -4.85 -15.27 0.48
CA ARG A 50 -6.12 -15.73 -0.07
C ARG A 50 -6.09 -17.24 -0.35
N MET A 51 -5.02 -17.73 -0.97
CA MET A 51 -4.85 -19.17 -1.28
C MET A 51 -4.73 -20.02 -0.01
N ARG A 52 -4.06 -19.54 1.05
CA ARG A 52 -4.00 -20.24 2.35
C ARG A 52 -5.36 -20.39 3.03
N CYS A 53 -6.35 -19.58 2.64
CA CYS A 53 -7.71 -19.63 3.18
C CYS A 53 -8.69 -20.31 2.21
N ASP A 54 -8.20 -20.95 1.13
CA ASP A 54 -9.01 -21.57 0.06
C ASP A 54 -10.05 -20.63 -0.57
N LEU A 55 -9.78 -19.32 -0.56
CA LEU A 55 -10.69 -18.33 -1.11
C LEU A 55 -10.43 -18.13 -2.62
N SER A 56 -11.48 -18.20 -3.43
CA SER A 56 -11.43 -17.69 -4.80
C SER A 56 -11.42 -16.15 -4.80
N ARG A 57 -11.02 -15.52 -5.90
CA ARG A 57 -11.10 -14.05 -6.04
C ARG A 57 -12.55 -13.56 -5.91
N ARG A 58 -13.50 -14.30 -6.48
CA ARG A 58 -14.94 -14.04 -6.37
C ARG A 58 -15.43 -14.11 -4.93
N GLU A 59 -14.96 -15.07 -4.15
CA GLU A 59 -15.35 -15.19 -2.74
C GLU A 59 -14.73 -14.07 -1.89
N LEU A 60 -13.46 -13.73 -2.13
CA LEU A 60 -12.84 -12.58 -1.47
C LEU A 60 -13.54 -11.26 -1.83
N ALA A 61 -13.96 -11.10 -3.09
CA ALA A 61 -14.75 -9.97 -3.56
C ALA A 61 -16.06 -9.84 -2.79
N ARG A 62 -16.79 -10.95 -2.66
CA ARG A 62 -18.05 -11.03 -1.91
C ARG A 62 -17.86 -10.66 -0.44
N ARG A 63 -16.82 -11.20 0.23
CA ARG A 63 -16.54 -10.93 1.65
C ARG A 63 -16.06 -9.51 1.92
N SER A 64 -15.19 -8.99 1.07
CA SER A 64 -14.62 -7.65 1.22
C SER A 64 -15.54 -6.54 0.70
N GLY A 65 -16.54 -6.87 -0.12
CA GLY A 65 -17.38 -5.92 -0.84
C GLY A 65 -16.60 -5.10 -1.88
N ILE A 66 -15.59 -5.70 -2.46
CA ILE A 66 -14.70 -5.13 -3.49
C ILE A 66 -14.94 -5.89 -4.79
N SER A 67 -14.84 -5.21 -5.93
CA SER A 67 -15.00 -5.89 -7.21
C SER A 67 -13.89 -6.94 -7.44
N GLU A 68 -14.27 -8.08 -8.02
CA GLU A 68 -13.33 -9.15 -8.36
C GLU A 68 -12.23 -8.67 -9.31
N ARG A 69 -12.57 -7.80 -10.26
CA ARG A 69 -11.61 -7.14 -11.16
C ARG A 69 -10.57 -6.34 -10.39
N TYR A 70 -10.98 -5.60 -9.36
CA TYR A 70 -10.06 -4.77 -8.59
C TYR A 70 -9.14 -5.64 -7.72
N ILE A 71 -9.64 -6.74 -7.15
CA ILE A 71 -8.79 -7.74 -6.49
C ILE A 71 -7.76 -8.32 -7.45
N ALA A 72 -8.15 -8.64 -8.69
CA ALA A 72 -7.21 -9.12 -9.71
C ALA A 72 -6.16 -8.06 -10.08
N GLN A 73 -6.49 -6.77 -10.05
CA GLN A 73 -5.52 -5.69 -10.24
C GLN A 73 -4.53 -5.61 -9.08
N ILE A 74 -5.01 -5.64 -7.84
CA ILE A 74 -4.16 -5.62 -6.65
C ILE A 74 -3.21 -6.82 -6.63
N GLU A 75 -3.71 -8.03 -6.91
CA GLU A 75 -2.87 -9.23 -7.02
C GLU A 75 -1.85 -9.17 -8.17
N ALA A 76 -2.07 -8.33 -9.17
CA ALA A 76 -1.14 -8.09 -10.27
C ALA A 76 -0.17 -6.93 -9.99
N GLY A 77 -0.18 -6.37 -8.78
CA GLY A 77 0.62 -5.19 -8.42
C GLY A 77 0.17 -3.91 -9.12
N LYS A 78 -1.07 -3.87 -9.61
CA LYS A 78 -1.62 -2.75 -10.37
C LYS A 78 -2.64 -1.99 -9.53
N GLY A 79 -2.52 -0.67 -9.57
CA GLY A 79 -3.45 0.24 -8.93
C GLY A 79 -3.12 0.47 -7.46
N ASN A 80 -3.10 1.73 -7.06
CA ASN A 80 -2.93 2.11 -5.66
C ASN A 80 -4.22 1.78 -4.91
N VAL A 81 -4.15 0.82 -3.98
CA VAL A 81 -5.27 0.44 -3.13
C VAL A 81 -5.37 1.40 -1.96
N SER A 82 -6.56 1.93 -1.71
CA SER A 82 -6.75 2.76 -0.52
C SER A 82 -6.54 1.91 0.75
N ILE A 83 -5.96 2.51 1.78
CA ILE A 83 -5.70 1.83 3.05
C ILE A 83 -6.99 1.26 3.68
N VAL A 84 -8.13 1.91 3.46
CA VAL A 84 -9.45 1.43 3.92
C VAL A 84 -9.87 0.14 3.20
N LEU A 85 -9.61 0.03 1.90
CA LEU A 85 -9.88 -1.20 1.15
C LEU A 85 -8.92 -2.31 1.56
N LEU A 86 -7.65 -1.97 1.86
CA LEU A 86 -6.70 -2.94 2.40
C LEU A 86 -7.16 -3.51 3.74
N LEU A 87 -7.69 -2.66 4.64
CA LEU A 87 -8.28 -3.12 5.90
C LEU A 87 -9.44 -4.09 5.66
N ARG A 88 -10.36 -3.77 4.74
CA ARG A 88 -11.49 -4.66 4.38
C ARG A 88 -11.02 -6.00 3.82
N LEU A 89 -9.97 -6.00 2.99
CA LEU A 89 -9.36 -7.22 2.46
C LEU A 89 -8.71 -8.05 3.58
N ALA A 90 -7.96 -7.40 4.47
CA ALA A 90 -7.34 -8.05 5.61
C ALA A 90 -8.39 -8.69 6.52
N SER A 91 -9.48 -7.99 6.85
CA SER A 91 -10.60 -8.52 7.64
C SER A 91 -11.32 -9.66 6.93
N ALA A 92 -11.48 -9.61 5.61
CA ALA A 92 -12.12 -10.68 4.84
C ALA A 92 -11.28 -11.98 4.82
N ILE A 93 -9.95 -11.86 4.85
CA ILE A 93 -9.03 -13.00 4.91
C ILE A 93 -8.96 -13.55 6.35
N HIS A 94 -8.75 -12.69 7.35
CA HIS A 94 -8.60 -13.11 8.75
C HIS A 94 -9.91 -13.48 9.44
N GLY A 95 -11.06 -12.92 9.06
CA GLY A 95 -12.37 -13.31 9.59
C GLY A 95 -12.79 -14.75 9.24
N SER A 96 -11.96 -15.44 8.45
CA SER A 96 -12.10 -16.85 8.08
C SER A 96 -11.13 -17.76 8.86
N GLN A 97 -10.15 -17.18 9.55
CA GLN A 97 -9.23 -17.90 10.41
C GLN A 97 -9.93 -18.12 11.75
N PRO A 98 -10.05 -19.35 12.26
CA PRO A 98 -10.42 -19.53 13.66
C PRO A 98 -9.37 -18.78 14.47
N GLN A 99 -9.82 -17.83 15.28
CA GLN A 99 -8.97 -17.10 16.21
C GLN A 99 -8.34 -18.14 17.14
N ALA A 100 -7.09 -18.51 16.88
CA ALA A 100 -6.32 -19.33 17.79
C ALA A 100 -6.14 -18.53 19.08
N ALA A 101 -6.91 -18.93 20.09
CA ALA A 101 -6.76 -18.53 21.48
C ALA A 101 -5.52 -19.20 22.09
#